data_AF-A0A0F0LYX6-F1
#
_entry.id   AF-A0A0F0LYX6-F1
#
_cell.length_a   1.000
_cell.length_b   1.000
_cell.length_c   1.000
_cell.angle_alpha   90.00
_cell.angle_beta   90.00
_cell.angle_gamma   90.00
#
_symmetry.space_group_name_H-M   'P 1'
#
loop_
_entity.id
_entity.type
_entity.pdbx_description
1 polymer ?
#
loop_
_entity_poly.entity_id
_entity_poly.type
_entity_poly.pdbx_seq_one_letter_code
_entity_poly.pdbx_strand_id
1 'polypeptide(L)'
;MRGSCEDAAVYALMATPAPELQQSLPDPMSAYVVPLVLALLGIAGIALGAWIAARSALRSRLIDLNVKEAEDERAFGVRAVSVVTSLGIATHHLIEDLKRRSDELARPANGQPVTVMLTLDVERSAHVARLTDEWRAVMAEAQFYTSGDLAKAFYAFDNQRDIVIQRVNGASTAADLNAAIEECETLREHSAVQIYRLLQVAKVKGRARIYRLAHVRRLHHFAETLDAALTREIATGESIARDAETRHARDATAEPNG
;
A
#
# COMPACT_ATOMS: atom_id res chain seq x y z
N MET A 1 92.27 -68.63 -49.33
CA MET A 1 91.71 -69.96 -49.69
C MET A 1 90.38 -70.13 -48.97
N ARG A 2 89.36 -70.58 -49.69
CA ARG A 2 87.97 -70.80 -49.26
C ARG A 2 87.84 -72.03 -48.33
N GLY A 3 86.76 -72.04 -47.52
CA GLY A 3 86.19 -73.21 -46.83
C GLY A 3 85.75 -72.81 -45.41
N SER A 4 84.52 -72.37 -45.09
CA SER A 4 83.15 -72.86 -45.34
C SER A 4 82.67 -73.93 -44.36
N CYS A 5 81.42 -73.72 -43.90
CA CYS A 5 80.46 -74.64 -43.25
C CYS A 5 80.58 -74.79 -41.71
N GLU A 6 79.65 -74.20 -40.93
CA GLU A 6 78.31 -74.73 -40.54
C GLU A 6 78.46 -75.73 -39.37
N ASP A 7 77.91 -75.52 -38.18
CA ASP A 7 76.49 -75.54 -37.77
C ASP A 7 76.26 -74.59 -36.56
N ALA A 8 75.23 -73.77 -36.43
CA ALA A 8 73.78 -73.99 -36.42
C ALA A 8 73.24 -74.72 -35.16
N ALA A 9 72.26 -74.08 -34.51
CA ALA A 9 71.44 -74.49 -33.34
C ALA A 9 72.04 -74.10 -31.96
N VAL A 10 71.35 -73.43 -31.02
CA VAL A 10 69.93 -73.44 -30.65
C VAL A 10 69.54 -72.10 -29.98
N TYR A 11 68.48 -71.49 -30.53
CA TYR A 11 67.40 -70.68 -29.94
C TYR A 11 67.54 -69.91 -28.60
N ALA A 12 67.06 -68.66 -28.72
CA ALA A 12 66.22 -67.92 -27.79
C ALA A 12 66.87 -67.26 -26.55
N LEU A 13 67.03 -65.93 -26.60
CA LEU A 13 66.22 -65.05 -25.76
C LEU A 13 66.38 -63.58 -26.18
N MET A 14 65.31 -63.08 -26.80
CA MET A 14 64.73 -61.74 -26.64
C MET A 14 65.64 -60.52 -26.89
N ALA A 15 65.64 -60.10 -28.17
CA ALA A 15 65.68 -58.69 -28.50
C ALA A 15 64.51 -57.99 -27.81
N THR A 16 64.80 -57.04 -26.90
CA THR A 16 63.81 -56.11 -26.37
C THR A 16 63.43 -55.13 -27.47
N PRO A 17 62.16 -55.07 -27.94
CA PRO A 17 61.73 -53.98 -28.79
C PRO A 17 61.67 -52.70 -27.95
N ALA A 18 62.15 -51.60 -28.53
CA ALA A 18 61.92 -50.26 -28.01
C ALA A 18 60.41 -50.04 -27.81
N PRO A 19 59.97 -49.33 -26.75
CA PRO A 19 58.55 -49.05 -26.59
C PRO A 19 58.10 -48.17 -27.76
N GLU A 20 57.30 -48.75 -28.64
CA GLU A 20 56.51 -47.99 -29.60
C GLU A 20 55.65 -47.01 -28.79
N LEU A 21 55.89 -45.71 -29.00
CA LEU A 21 54.93 -44.68 -28.65
C LEU A 21 53.66 -45.01 -29.43
N GLN A 22 52.73 -45.74 -28.82
CA GLN A 22 51.34 -45.77 -29.23
C GLN A 22 50.82 -44.34 -29.15
N GLN A 23 50.97 -43.60 -30.25
CA GLN A 23 50.12 -42.47 -30.55
C GLN A 23 48.72 -43.07 -30.70
N SER A 24 47.96 -43.10 -29.61
CA SER A 24 46.53 -43.28 -29.68
C SER A 24 46.00 -42.09 -30.50
N LEU A 25 45.72 -42.34 -31.78
CA LEU A 25 44.88 -41.46 -32.57
C LEU A 25 43.63 -41.19 -31.73
N PRO A 26 43.29 -39.92 -31.42
CA PRO A 26 42.08 -39.64 -30.68
C PRO A 26 40.92 -40.25 -31.47
N ASP A 27 40.14 -41.11 -30.79
CA ASP A 27 38.98 -41.77 -31.41
C ASP A 27 38.18 -40.71 -32.18
N PRO A 28 37.92 -40.86 -33.48
CA PRO A 28 37.28 -39.81 -34.28
C PRO A 28 35.94 -39.40 -33.68
N MET A 29 35.25 -40.33 -32.99
CA MET A 29 34.04 -40.06 -32.23
C MET A 29 34.28 -39.14 -31.02
N SER A 30 35.37 -39.30 -30.29
CA SER A 30 35.71 -38.44 -29.13
C SER A 30 36.01 -36.99 -29.53
N ALA A 31 36.58 -36.79 -30.73
CA ALA A 31 36.91 -35.46 -31.27
C ALA A 31 35.65 -34.62 -31.59
N TYR A 32 34.50 -35.25 -31.86
CA TYR A 32 33.23 -34.56 -32.14
C TYR A 32 32.24 -34.60 -30.98
N VAL A 33 32.23 -35.68 -30.20
CA VAL A 33 31.30 -35.86 -29.07
C VAL A 33 31.63 -34.90 -27.93
N VAL A 34 32.91 -34.72 -27.59
CA VAL A 34 33.30 -33.83 -26.47
C VAL A 34 32.95 -32.36 -26.75
N PRO A 35 33.25 -31.77 -27.92
CA PRO A 35 32.83 -30.40 -28.25
C PRO A 35 31.31 -30.24 -28.34
N LEU A 36 30.58 -31.25 -28.83
CA LEU A 36 29.12 -31.22 -28.92
C LEU A 36 28.48 -31.20 -27.52
N VAL A 37 28.97 -32.04 -26.60
CA VAL A 37 28.49 -32.05 -25.21
C VAL A 37 28.82 -30.73 -24.50
N LEU A 38 30.01 -30.17 -24.71
CA LEU A 38 30.37 -28.84 -24.18
C LEU A 38 29.52 -27.72 -24.77
N ALA A 39 29.20 -27.77 -26.06
CA ALA A 39 28.30 -26.81 -26.71
C ALA A 39 26.88 -26.91 -26.16
N LEU A 40 26.37 -28.13 -25.95
CA LEU A 40 25.06 -28.35 -25.33
C LEU A 40 25.01 -27.87 -23.88
N LEU A 41 26.07 -28.10 -23.09
CA LEU A 41 26.19 -27.57 -21.73
C LEU A 41 26.31 -26.04 -21.72
N GLY A 42 27.02 -25.44 -22.69
CA GLY A 42 27.10 -24.01 -22.88
C GLY A 42 25.73 -23.39 -23.20
N ILE A 43 24.98 -23.99 -24.13
CA ILE A 43 23.62 -23.58 -24.49
C ILE A 43 22.68 -23.73 -23.29
N ALA A 44 22.74 -24.85 -22.58
CA ALA A 44 21.94 -25.08 -21.38
C ALA A 44 22.26 -24.07 -20.26
N GLY A 45 23.55 -23.73 -20.06
CA GLY A 45 23.98 -22.70 -19.11
C GLY A 45 23.49 -21.30 -19.49
N ILE A 46 23.58 -20.93 -20.76
CA ILE A 46 23.06 -19.65 -21.27
C ILE A 46 21.53 -19.59 -21.12
N ALA A 47 20.82 -20.66 -21.45
CA ALA A 47 19.37 -20.74 -21.30
C ALA A 47 18.93 -20.64 -19.83
N LEU A 48 19.64 -21.30 -18.92
CA LEU A 48 19.38 -21.21 -17.48
C LEU A 48 19.66 -19.79 -16.94
N GLY A 49 20.77 -19.18 -17.37
CA GLY A 49 21.11 -17.80 -17.04
C GLY A 49 20.08 -16.79 -17.55
N ALA A 50 19.65 -16.94 -18.81
CA ALA A 50 18.61 -16.12 -19.42
C ALA A 50 17.25 -16.28 -18.71
N TRP A 51 16.88 -17.50 -18.32
CA TRP A 51 15.66 -17.77 -17.55
C TRP A 51 15.68 -17.08 -16.17
N ILE A 52 16.79 -17.20 -15.45
CA ILE A 52 16.97 -16.54 -14.13
C ILE A 52 16.93 -15.02 -14.29
N ALA A 53 17.61 -14.47 -15.31
CA ALA A 53 17.63 -13.05 -15.61
C ALA A 53 16.22 -12.53 -15.98
N ALA A 54 15.47 -13.24 -16.82
CA ALA A 54 14.10 -12.88 -17.19
C ALA A 54 13.16 -12.89 -15.98
N ARG A 55 13.26 -13.91 -15.13
CA ARG A 55 12.49 -13.99 -13.88
C ARG A 55 12.84 -12.86 -12.91
N SER A 56 14.12 -12.50 -12.81
CA SER A 56 14.58 -11.38 -11.98
C SER A 56 14.10 -10.04 -12.53
N ALA A 57 14.15 -9.84 -13.85
CA ALA A 57 13.72 -8.61 -14.50
C ALA A 57 12.20 -8.39 -14.39
N LEU A 58 11.40 -9.44 -14.61
CA LEU A 58 9.96 -9.41 -14.40
C LEU A 58 9.61 -9.04 -12.96
N ARG A 59 10.34 -9.60 -11.99
CA ARG A 59 10.16 -9.31 -10.57
C ARG A 59 10.54 -7.86 -10.22
N SER A 60 11.69 -7.38 -10.71
CA SER A 60 12.09 -5.99 -10.52
C SER A 60 11.02 -5.06 -11.07
N ARG A 61 10.54 -5.31 -12.30
CA ARG A 61 9.49 -4.51 -12.93
C ARG A 61 8.17 -4.55 -12.15
N LEU A 62 7.80 -5.69 -11.58
CA LEU A 62 6.63 -5.80 -10.70
C LEU A 62 6.82 -5.00 -9.41
N ILE A 63 8.01 -5.05 -8.79
CA ILE A 63 8.33 -4.25 -7.61
C ILE A 63 8.26 -2.76 -7.97
N ASP A 64 8.89 -2.33 -9.07
CA ASP A 64 8.90 -0.94 -9.52
C ASP A 64 7.48 -0.41 -9.79
N LEU A 65 6.63 -1.22 -10.42
CA LEU A 65 5.21 -0.86 -10.64
C LEU A 65 4.45 -0.72 -9.31
N ASN A 66 4.65 -1.63 -8.35
CA ASN A 66 3.98 -1.53 -7.04
C ASN A 66 4.54 -0.38 -6.19
N VAL A 67 5.83 -0.04 -6.33
CA VAL A 67 6.44 1.11 -5.67
C VAL A 67 5.82 2.40 -6.20
N LYS A 68 5.69 2.53 -7.52
CA LYS A 68 5.05 3.70 -8.14
C LYS A 68 3.57 3.82 -7.74
N GLU A 69 2.82 2.72 -7.78
CA GLU A 69 1.42 2.68 -7.32
C GLU A 69 1.30 3.12 -5.85
N ALA A 70 2.20 2.64 -4.98
CA ALA A 70 2.24 3.04 -3.58
C ALA A 70 2.66 4.52 -3.34
N GLU A 71 3.50 5.09 -4.22
CA GLU A 71 3.83 6.51 -4.19
C GLU A 71 2.62 7.37 -4.54
N ASP A 72 1.87 7.00 -5.58
CA ASP A 72 0.65 7.69 -6.00
C ASP A 72 -0.44 7.59 -4.91
N GLU A 73 -0.66 6.40 -4.34
CA GLU A 73 -1.58 6.19 -3.22
C GLU A 73 -1.19 7.02 -1.98
N ARG A 74 0.11 7.13 -1.69
CA ARG A 74 0.61 7.94 -0.58
C ARG A 74 0.38 9.43 -0.85
N ALA A 75 0.62 9.89 -2.08
CA ALA A 75 0.39 11.28 -2.46
C ALA A 75 -1.09 11.66 -2.32
N PHE A 76 -1.99 10.77 -2.77
CA PHE A 76 -3.42 10.88 -2.53
C PHE A 76 -3.75 10.94 -1.03
N GLY A 77 -3.22 9.99 -0.24
CA GLY A 77 -3.47 9.94 1.20
C GLY A 77 -3.04 11.22 1.94
N VAL A 78 -1.92 11.84 1.54
CA VAL A 78 -1.47 13.12 2.10
C VAL A 78 -2.46 14.25 1.75
N ARG A 79 -2.90 14.35 0.49
CA ARG A 79 -3.91 15.34 0.07
C ARG A 79 -5.21 15.16 0.84
N ALA A 80 -5.72 13.92 0.92
CA ALA A 80 -6.95 13.61 1.61
C ALA A 80 -6.91 14.00 3.09
N VAL A 81 -5.83 13.64 3.81
CA VAL A 81 -5.67 14.02 5.22
C VAL A 81 -5.59 15.54 5.40
N SER A 82 -4.87 16.24 4.50
CA SER A 82 -4.75 17.69 4.54
C SER A 82 -6.11 18.39 4.42
N VAL A 83 -6.93 17.96 3.44
CA VAL A 83 -8.26 18.54 3.22
C VAL A 83 -9.20 18.19 4.37
N VAL A 84 -9.25 16.93 4.81
CA VAL A 84 -10.09 16.51 5.95
C VAL A 84 -9.73 17.25 7.23
N THR A 85 -8.44 17.49 7.47
CA THR A 85 -7.98 18.27 8.63
C THR A 85 -8.40 19.75 8.51
N SER A 86 -8.26 20.34 7.32
CA SER A 86 -8.66 21.73 7.08
C SER A 86 -10.18 21.91 7.24
N LEU A 87 -10.97 20.95 6.75
CA LEU A 87 -12.41 20.90 7.01
C LEU A 87 -12.72 20.73 8.51
N GLY A 88 -12.02 19.84 9.21
CA GLY A 88 -12.19 19.65 10.65
C GLY A 88 -11.89 20.92 11.47
N ILE A 89 -10.89 21.71 11.06
CA ILE A 89 -10.58 23.01 11.66
C ILE A 89 -11.69 24.03 11.36
N ALA A 90 -12.16 24.10 10.10
CA ALA A 90 -13.27 24.97 9.74
C ALA A 90 -14.55 24.62 10.52
N THR A 91 -14.84 23.34 10.69
CA THR A 91 -15.94 22.84 11.52
C THR A 91 -15.74 23.16 13.00
N HIS A 92 -14.52 23.15 13.51
CA HIS A 92 -14.23 23.59 14.88
C HIS A 92 -14.61 25.05 15.11
N HIS A 93 -14.21 25.95 14.20
CA HIS A 93 -14.60 27.36 14.29
C HIS A 93 -16.11 27.56 14.14
N LEU A 94 -16.76 26.76 13.30
CA LEU A 94 -18.22 26.75 13.22
C LEU A 94 -18.87 26.37 14.55
N ILE A 95 -18.35 25.35 15.25
CA ILE A 95 -18.82 24.97 16.60
C ILE A 95 -18.67 26.14 17.58
N GLU A 96 -17.54 26.83 17.58
CA GLU A 96 -17.32 28.00 18.46
C GLU A 96 -18.34 29.12 18.19
N ASP A 97 -18.62 29.38 16.91
CA ASP A 97 -19.60 30.38 16.50
C ASP A 97 -21.03 29.96 16.90
N LEU A 98 -21.40 28.69 16.69
CA LEU A 98 -22.70 28.16 17.10
C LEU A 98 -22.89 28.21 18.62
N LYS A 99 -21.86 27.85 19.41
CA LYS A 99 -21.87 27.93 20.88
C LYS A 99 -22.10 29.37 21.35
N ARG A 100 -21.35 30.32 20.79
CA ARG A 100 -21.53 31.75 21.10
C ARG A 100 -22.95 32.23 20.80
N ARG A 101 -23.55 31.77 19.71
CA ARG A 101 -24.93 32.13 19.34
C ARG A 101 -25.98 31.47 20.22
N SER A 102 -25.77 30.22 20.63
CA SER A 102 -26.64 29.53 21.59
C SER A 102 -26.67 30.31 22.92
N ASP A 103 -25.51 30.75 23.42
CA ASP A 103 -25.41 31.58 24.63
C ASP A 103 -26.08 32.96 24.49
N GLU A 104 -26.06 33.56 23.31
CA GLU A 104 -26.76 34.83 23.03
C GLU A 104 -28.28 34.66 23.03
N LEU A 105 -28.78 33.56 22.49
CA LEU A 105 -30.22 33.23 22.49
C LEU A 105 -30.74 32.79 23.85
N ALA A 106 -29.89 32.16 24.67
CA ALA A 106 -30.23 31.75 26.03
C ALA A 106 -30.29 32.93 27.02
N ARG A 107 -29.70 34.09 26.69
CA ARG A 107 -29.90 35.31 27.49
C ARG A 107 -31.36 35.75 27.38
N PRO A 108 -31.99 36.24 28.46
CA PRO A 108 -33.36 36.73 28.41
C PRO A 108 -33.44 37.87 27.40
N ALA A 109 -33.96 37.58 26.21
CA ALA A 109 -34.29 38.58 25.23
C ALA A 109 -35.32 39.51 25.89
N ASN A 110 -35.07 40.82 25.90
CA ASN A 110 -36.07 41.84 26.20
C ASN A 110 -37.15 41.87 25.09
N GLY A 111 -37.79 40.73 24.81
CA GLY A 111 -38.85 40.55 23.81
C GLY A 111 -38.44 40.69 22.34
N GLN A 112 -37.15 40.84 22.02
CA GLN A 112 -36.69 41.03 20.64
C GLN A 112 -36.36 39.67 19.98
N PRO A 113 -36.99 39.32 18.85
CA PRO A 113 -36.63 38.12 18.09
C PRO A 113 -35.23 38.29 17.49
N VAL A 114 -34.31 37.41 17.88
CA VAL A 114 -32.95 37.38 17.32
C VAL A 114 -32.99 36.59 16.02
N THR A 115 -32.87 37.25 14.88
CA THR A 115 -32.74 36.57 13.59
C THR A 115 -31.34 35.96 13.47
N VAL A 116 -31.28 34.63 13.41
CA VAL A 116 -30.05 33.85 13.35
C VAL A 116 -29.56 33.82 11.90
N MET A 117 -28.76 34.81 11.49
CA MET A 117 -28.00 34.71 10.25
C MET A 117 -26.52 34.62 10.62
N LEU A 118 -25.92 33.43 10.46
CA LEU A 118 -24.48 33.24 10.49
C LEU A 118 -23.89 33.98 9.29
N THR A 119 -23.64 35.27 9.48
CA THR A 119 -22.96 36.10 8.49
C THR A 119 -21.49 35.74 8.53
N LEU A 120 -21.10 34.81 7.66
CA LEU A 120 -19.69 34.59 7.35
C LEU A 120 -19.17 35.86 6.68
N ASP A 121 -18.03 36.37 7.14
CA ASP A 121 -17.32 37.39 6.39
C ASP A 121 -16.92 36.86 5.00
N VAL A 122 -16.63 37.77 4.07
CA VAL A 122 -16.33 37.43 2.67
C VAL A 122 -15.11 36.50 2.56
N GLU A 123 -14.13 36.66 3.44
CA GLU A 123 -12.89 35.91 3.41
C GLU A 123 -13.10 34.46 3.88
N ARG A 124 -13.85 34.28 4.97
CA ARG A 124 -14.23 33.00 5.54
C ARG A 124 -15.19 32.24 4.60
N SER A 125 -16.12 32.94 3.95
CA SER A 125 -16.97 32.37 2.91
C SER A 125 -16.15 31.86 1.72
N ALA A 126 -15.21 32.67 1.21
CA ALA A 126 -14.32 32.28 0.13
C ALA A 126 -13.40 31.10 0.52
N HIS A 127 -12.95 31.06 1.78
CA HIS A 127 -12.14 29.96 2.30
C HIS A 127 -12.92 28.64 2.35
N VAL A 128 -14.15 28.65 2.90
CA VAL A 128 -15.02 27.46 2.97
C VAL A 128 -15.37 26.95 1.56
N ALA A 129 -15.61 27.86 0.61
CA ALA A 129 -15.83 27.49 -0.79
C ALA A 129 -14.63 26.74 -1.39
N ARG A 130 -13.41 27.26 -1.21
CA ARG A 130 -12.18 26.59 -1.66
C ARG A 130 -12.01 25.21 -1.04
N LEU A 131 -12.19 25.08 0.29
CA LEU A 131 -12.08 23.80 0.98
C LEU A 131 -13.11 22.78 0.48
N THR A 132 -14.32 23.24 0.15
CA THR A 132 -15.35 22.38 -0.42
C THR A 132 -14.97 21.88 -1.81
N ASP A 133 -14.38 22.73 -2.64
CA ASP A 133 -13.91 22.34 -3.98
C ASP A 133 -12.70 21.39 -3.91
N GLU A 134 -11.77 21.63 -3.00
CA GLU A 134 -10.66 20.72 -2.71
C GLU A 134 -11.16 19.35 -2.25
N TRP A 135 -12.20 19.32 -1.40
CA TRP A 135 -12.84 18.08 -0.97
C TRP A 135 -13.51 17.33 -2.13
N ARG A 136 -14.22 18.04 -3.02
CA ARG A 136 -14.80 17.42 -4.22
C ARG A 136 -13.74 16.82 -5.13
N ALA A 137 -12.59 17.48 -5.28
CA ALA A 137 -11.46 16.93 -6.03
C ALA A 137 -10.91 15.65 -5.37
N VAL A 138 -10.75 15.65 -4.05
CA VAL A 138 -10.35 14.45 -3.28
C VAL A 138 -11.38 13.32 -3.45
N MET A 139 -12.68 13.62 -3.41
CA MET A 139 -13.73 12.62 -3.61
C MET A 139 -13.73 12.02 -5.02
N ALA A 140 -13.50 12.84 -6.05
CA ALA A 140 -13.34 12.34 -7.42
C ALA A 140 -12.10 11.44 -7.55
N GLU A 141 -10.99 11.82 -6.93
CA GLU A 141 -9.75 11.04 -6.92
C GLU A 141 -9.89 9.74 -6.09
N ALA A 142 -10.67 9.76 -4.99
CA ALA A 142 -10.89 8.61 -4.12
C ALA A 142 -11.52 7.42 -4.85
N GLN A 143 -12.25 7.64 -5.95
CA GLN A 143 -12.81 6.57 -6.77
C GLN A 143 -11.74 5.65 -7.38
N PHE A 144 -10.51 6.15 -7.54
CA PHE A 144 -9.40 5.39 -8.13
C PHE A 144 -8.51 4.74 -7.08
N TYR A 145 -8.35 5.38 -5.91
CA TYR A 145 -7.37 4.97 -4.89
C TYR A 145 -7.97 4.33 -3.64
N THR A 146 -9.31 4.29 -3.52
CA THR A 146 -9.97 3.73 -2.34
C THR A 146 -10.91 2.58 -2.69
N SER A 147 -11.04 1.63 -1.78
CA SER A 147 -11.98 0.51 -1.90
C SER A 147 -12.43 0.03 -0.53
N GLY A 148 -13.49 -0.79 -0.50
CA GLY A 148 -14.00 -1.40 0.73
C GLY A 148 -14.35 -0.36 1.79
N ASP A 149 -13.89 -0.57 3.02
CA ASP A 149 -14.25 0.28 4.16
C ASP A 149 -13.67 1.69 4.07
N LEU A 150 -12.51 1.87 3.42
CA LEU A 150 -11.96 3.20 3.19
C LEU A 150 -12.88 4.03 2.28
N ALA A 151 -13.34 3.45 1.16
CA ALA A 151 -14.29 4.13 0.28
C ALA A 151 -15.60 4.47 1.00
N LYS A 152 -16.14 3.53 1.81
CA LYS A 152 -17.32 3.79 2.64
C LYS A 152 -17.10 4.95 3.61
N ALA A 153 -15.93 5.06 4.24
CA ALA A 153 -15.63 6.15 5.15
C ALA A 153 -15.58 7.52 4.46
N PHE A 154 -15.06 7.61 3.23
CA PHE A 154 -15.13 8.82 2.43
C PHE A 154 -16.59 9.24 2.15
N TYR A 155 -17.44 8.29 1.75
CA TYR A 155 -18.87 8.56 1.56
C TYR A 155 -19.58 8.94 2.86
N ALA A 156 -19.29 8.25 3.97
CA ALA A 156 -19.88 8.55 5.27
C ALA A 156 -19.49 9.96 5.76
N PHE A 157 -18.24 10.37 5.54
CA PHE A 157 -17.79 11.73 5.84
C PHE A 157 -18.52 12.77 5.00
N ASP A 158 -18.69 12.53 3.70
CA ASP A 158 -19.39 13.47 2.81
C ASP A 158 -20.89 13.58 3.16
N ASN A 159 -21.53 12.45 3.48
CA ASN A 159 -22.91 12.44 3.98
C ASN A 159 -23.04 13.22 5.29
N GLN A 160 -22.11 13.03 6.23
CA GLN A 160 -22.11 13.76 7.50
C GLN A 160 -21.88 15.26 7.28
N ARG A 161 -21.04 15.65 6.31
CA ARG A 161 -20.85 17.05 5.91
C ARG A 161 -22.18 17.66 5.44
N ASP A 162 -22.94 16.94 4.63
CA ASP A 162 -24.25 17.39 4.16
C ASP A 162 -25.28 17.49 5.30
N ILE A 163 -25.27 16.54 6.26
CA ILE A 163 -26.10 16.61 7.49
C ILE A 163 -25.77 17.88 8.28
N VAL A 164 -24.49 18.17 8.51
CA VAL A 164 -24.05 19.40 9.19
C VAL A 164 -24.60 20.64 8.48
N ILE A 165 -24.48 20.71 7.15
CA ILE A 165 -24.98 21.85 6.37
C ILE A 165 -26.50 22.00 6.55
N GLN A 166 -27.26 20.91 6.47
CA GLN A 166 -28.71 20.95 6.64
C GLN A 166 -29.12 21.40 8.04
N ARG A 167 -28.45 20.87 9.08
CA ARG A 167 -28.73 21.20 10.49
C ARG A 167 -28.41 22.65 10.81
N VAL A 168 -27.25 23.13 10.36
CA VAL A 168 -26.83 24.52 10.58
C VAL A 168 -27.75 25.50 9.84
N ASN A 169 -28.10 25.22 8.59
CA ASN A 169 -28.98 26.09 7.81
C ASN A 169 -30.44 26.05 8.28
N GLY A 170 -30.88 24.94 8.87
CA GLY A 170 -32.22 24.77 9.41
C GLY A 170 -32.38 25.25 10.86
N ALA A 171 -31.30 25.64 11.54
CA ALA A 171 -31.35 25.98 12.94
C ALA A 171 -32.04 27.33 13.20
N SER A 172 -33.06 27.31 14.06
CA SER A 172 -33.87 28.49 14.39
C SER A 172 -34.00 28.74 15.90
N THR A 173 -33.72 27.72 16.71
CA THR A 173 -33.79 27.75 18.17
C THR A 173 -32.45 27.36 18.80
N ALA A 174 -32.28 27.63 20.10
CA ALA A 174 -31.09 27.19 20.84
C ALA A 174 -30.94 25.65 20.85
N ALA A 175 -32.06 24.91 20.87
CA ALA A 175 -32.06 23.45 20.77
C ALA A 175 -31.54 23.00 19.39
N ASP A 176 -31.97 23.63 18.31
CA ASP A 176 -31.48 23.31 16.95
C ASP A 176 -29.98 23.60 16.81
N LEU A 177 -29.49 24.69 17.42
CA LEU A 177 -28.06 25.01 17.42
C LEU A 177 -27.24 23.98 18.18
N ASN A 178 -27.74 23.48 19.32
CA ASN A 178 -27.07 22.41 20.07
C ASN A 178 -27.04 21.11 19.27
N ALA A 179 -28.12 20.73 18.59
CA ALA A 179 -28.13 19.59 17.68
C ALA A 179 -27.15 19.78 16.51
N ALA A 180 -27.06 20.99 15.95
CA ALA A 180 -26.08 21.27 14.90
C ALA A 180 -24.62 21.18 15.40
N ILE A 181 -24.35 21.59 16.64
CA ILE A 181 -23.04 21.44 17.30
C ILE A 181 -22.67 19.97 17.42
N GLU A 182 -23.59 19.12 17.87
CA GLU A 182 -23.36 17.68 18.02
C GLU A 182 -22.99 17.03 16.67
N GLU A 183 -23.70 17.38 15.61
CA GLU A 183 -23.45 16.86 14.26
C GLU A 183 -22.09 17.33 13.71
N CYS A 184 -21.66 18.54 14.08
CA CYS A 184 -20.32 19.06 13.77
C CYS A 184 -19.23 18.31 14.56
N GLU A 185 -19.48 17.99 15.83
CA GLU A 185 -18.57 17.20 16.66
C GLU A 185 -18.46 15.78 16.11
N THR A 186 -19.56 15.15 15.69
CA THR A 186 -19.57 13.85 14.99
C THR A 186 -18.73 13.88 13.71
N LEU A 187 -18.89 14.91 12.86
CA LEU A 187 -18.08 15.06 11.64
C LEU A 187 -16.57 15.10 11.96
N ARG A 188 -16.18 15.89 12.97
CA ARG A 188 -14.78 16.13 13.32
C ARG A 188 -14.15 14.97 14.07
N GLU A 189 -14.83 14.44 15.08
CA GLU A 189 -14.25 13.51 16.04
C GLU A 189 -14.43 12.05 15.62
N HIS A 190 -15.48 11.76 14.87
CA HIS A 190 -15.73 10.44 14.33
C HIS A 190 -15.33 10.34 12.86
N SER A 191 -16.05 11.01 11.97
CA SER A 191 -15.93 10.78 10.52
C SER A 191 -14.54 11.14 9.98
N ALA A 192 -13.98 12.29 10.38
CA ALA A 192 -12.64 12.70 9.96
C ALA A 192 -11.55 11.72 10.44
N VAL A 193 -11.67 11.27 11.69
CA VAL A 193 -10.72 10.36 12.34
C VAL A 193 -10.79 8.97 11.70
N GLN A 194 -11.96 8.51 11.27
CA GLN A 194 -12.11 7.23 10.58
C GLN A 194 -11.36 7.21 9.24
N ILE A 195 -11.44 8.29 8.45
CA ILE A 195 -10.65 8.41 7.21
C ILE A 195 -9.16 8.27 7.52
N TYR A 196 -8.66 8.97 8.54
CA TYR A 196 -7.26 8.89 8.95
C TYR A 196 -6.83 7.47 9.33
N ARG A 197 -7.62 6.78 10.16
CA ARG A 197 -7.33 5.40 10.59
C ARG A 197 -7.30 4.44 9.42
N LEU A 198 -8.27 4.52 8.52
CA LEU A 198 -8.36 3.62 7.38
C LEU A 198 -7.27 3.89 6.33
N LEU A 199 -6.85 5.15 6.15
CA LEU A 199 -5.67 5.49 5.33
C LEU A 199 -4.38 4.90 5.92
N GLN A 200 -4.23 4.89 7.25
CA GLN A 200 -3.09 4.22 7.89
C GLN A 200 -3.12 2.71 7.62
N VAL A 201 -4.27 2.06 7.76
CA VAL A 201 -4.44 0.64 7.45
C VAL A 201 -4.09 0.35 5.97
N ALA A 202 -4.61 1.15 5.04
CA ALA A 202 -4.32 1.01 3.61
C ALA A 202 -2.81 1.13 3.32
N LYS A 203 -2.14 2.10 3.94
CA LYS A 203 -0.68 2.27 3.83
C LYS A 203 0.09 1.05 4.32
N VAL A 204 -0.31 0.45 5.45
CA VAL A 204 0.33 -0.76 5.99
C VAL A 204 0.10 -1.96 5.06
N LYS A 205 -1.12 -2.10 4.50
CA LYS A 205 -1.45 -3.12 3.49
C LYS A 205 -0.58 -3.01 2.24
N GLY A 206 -0.41 -1.79 1.70
CA GLY A 206 0.46 -1.52 0.56
C GLY A 206 1.92 -1.93 0.83
N ARG A 207 2.46 -1.58 2.01
CA ARG A 207 3.80 -2.00 2.42
C ARG A 207 3.95 -3.52 2.50
N ALA A 208 2.98 -4.22 3.09
CA ALA A 208 3.00 -5.68 3.19
C ALA A 208 3.04 -6.33 1.79
N ARG A 209 2.27 -5.81 0.83
CA ARG A 209 2.28 -6.29 -0.57
C ARG A 209 3.66 -6.19 -1.21
N ILE A 210 4.36 -5.06 -1.06
CA ILE A 210 5.72 -4.87 -1.59
C ILE A 210 6.72 -5.86 -0.96
N TYR A 211 6.66 -6.06 0.37
CA TYR A 211 7.54 -7.01 1.04
C TYR A 211 7.32 -8.47 0.60
N ARG A 212 6.06 -8.88 0.43
CA ARG A 212 5.73 -10.20 -0.14
C ARG A 212 6.35 -10.38 -1.53
N LEU A 213 6.30 -9.34 -2.37
CA LEU A 213 6.90 -9.37 -3.70
C LEU A 213 8.44 -9.40 -3.68
N ALA A 214 9.10 -8.97 -2.60
CA ALA A 214 10.57 -8.89 -2.48
C ALA A 214 11.29 -10.17 -1.97
N HIS A 215 10.58 -11.22 -1.52
CA HIS A 215 11.15 -12.47 -0.98
C HIS A 215 12.28 -13.17 -1.80
N VAL A 216 13.53 -13.18 -1.31
CA VAL A 216 14.63 -14.10 -1.72
C VAL A 216 14.97 -15.02 -0.55
N ARG A 217 15.45 -16.26 -0.75
CA ARG A 217 15.59 -17.32 0.30
C ARG A 217 16.12 -16.89 1.68
N ARG A 218 17.07 -15.95 1.80
CA ARG A 218 17.52 -15.40 3.12
C ARG A 218 16.71 -14.21 3.60
N LEU A 219 16.15 -13.42 2.69
CA LEU A 219 15.12 -12.42 2.96
C LEU A 219 13.77 -13.05 3.30
N HIS A 220 13.60 -14.36 3.08
CA HIS A 220 12.32 -15.04 3.28
C HIS A 220 11.91 -15.09 4.74
N HIS A 221 12.79 -15.51 5.64
CA HIS A 221 12.49 -15.50 7.07
C HIS A 221 12.29 -14.08 7.64
N PHE A 222 13.10 -13.12 7.17
CA PHE A 222 12.94 -11.72 7.56
C PHE A 222 11.60 -11.14 7.09
N ALA A 223 11.23 -11.42 5.83
CA ALA A 223 9.97 -10.99 5.25
C ALA A 223 8.75 -11.74 5.82
N GLU A 224 8.86 -13.01 6.20
CA GLU A 224 7.81 -13.73 6.97
C GLU A 224 7.59 -13.07 8.33
N THR A 225 8.68 -12.73 9.03
CA THR A 225 8.60 -12.07 10.34
C THR A 225 7.96 -10.69 10.22
N LEU A 226 8.33 -9.92 9.19
CA LEU A 226 7.74 -8.62 8.88
C LEU A 226 6.28 -8.73 8.43
N ASP A 227 5.92 -9.69 7.57
CA ASP A 227 4.54 -9.90 7.13
C ASP A 227 3.65 -10.29 8.31
N ALA A 228 4.15 -11.11 9.24
CA ALA A 228 3.44 -11.43 10.49
C ALA A 228 3.31 -10.22 11.43
N ALA A 229 4.28 -9.31 11.44
CA ALA A 229 4.19 -8.06 12.19
C ALA A 229 3.18 -7.09 11.55
N LEU A 230 3.24 -6.90 10.23
CA LEU A 230 2.33 -6.04 9.48
C LEU A 230 0.90 -6.57 9.49
N THR A 231 0.71 -7.89 9.42
CA THR A 231 -0.61 -8.52 9.54
C THR A 231 -1.22 -8.26 10.91
N ARG A 232 -0.41 -8.32 11.98
CA ARG A 232 -0.85 -7.93 13.32
C ARG A 232 -1.20 -6.45 13.39
N GLU A 233 -0.38 -5.57 12.82
CA GLU A 233 -0.64 -4.13 12.78
C GLU A 233 -1.93 -3.80 12.00
N ILE A 234 -2.17 -4.46 10.86
CA ILE A 234 -3.42 -4.36 10.10
C ILE A 234 -4.61 -4.80 10.95
N ALA A 235 -4.53 -5.99 11.57
CA ALA A 235 -5.60 -6.51 12.41
C ALA A 235 -5.90 -5.57 13.59
N THR A 236 -4.88 -4.99 14.21
CA THR A 236 -5.04 -3.99 15.27
C THR A 236 -5.69 -2.72 14.74
N GLY A 237 -5.23 -2.17 13.60
CA GLY A 237 -5.81 -0.98 13.01
C GLY A 237 -7.27 -1.16 12.59
N GLU A 238 -7.60 -2.30 11.98
CA GLU A 238 -8.96 -2.68 11.63
C GLU A 238 -9.85 -2.89 12.87
N SER A 239 -9.30 -3.46 13.94
CA SER A 239 -10.01 -3.60 15.22
C SER A 239 -10.32 -2.24 15.83
N ILE A 240 -9.36 -1.31 15.84
CA ILE A 240 -9.57 0.05 16.36
C ILE A 240 -10.64 0.80 15.53
N ALA A 241 -10.61 0.66 14.21
CA ALA A 241 -11.60 1.26 13.33
C ALA A 241 -13.00 0.71 13.61
N ARG A 242 -13.14 -0.63 13.68
CA ARG A 242 -14.40 -1.33 13.99
C ARG A 242 -14.93 -1.04 15.39
N ASP A 243 -14.05 -1.01 16.40
CA ASP A 243 -14.45 -0.71 17.78
C ASP A 243 -14.99 0.72 17.89
N ALA A 244 -14.39 1.67 17.18
CA ALA A 244 -14.87 3.04 17.17
C ALA A 244 -16.19 3.21 16.42
N GLU A 245 -16.40 2.48 15.33
CA GLU A 245 -17.70 2.41 14.63
C GLU A 245 -18.77 1.79 15.54
N THR A 246 -18.42 0.72 16.27
CA THR A 246 -19.33 0.06 17.21
C THR A 246 -19.68 0.95 18.40
N ARG A 247 -18.71 1.71 18.94
CA ARG A 247 -18.96 2.67 20.03
C ARG A 247 -19.88 3.79 19.57
N HIS A 248 -19.59 4.41 18.43
CA HIS A 248 -20.46 5.43 17.87
C HIS A 248 -21.88 4.92 17.61
N ALA A 249 -22.02 3.71 17.05
CA ALA A 249 -23.34 3.11 16.84
C ALA A 249 -24.09 2.87 18.16
N ARG A 250 -23.38 2.48 19.24
CA ARG A 250 -23.99 2.33 20.58
C ARG A 250 -24.43 3.68 21.13
N ASP A 251 -23.57 4.69 21.07
CA ASP A 251 -23.85 6.03 21.58
C ASP A 251 -25.06 6.63 20.83
N ALA A 252 -25.13 6.47 19.51
CA ALA A 252 -26.26 6.88 18.69
C ALA A 252 -27.58 6.13 18.99
N THR A 253 -27.52 4.91 19.55
CA THR A 253 -28.71 4.15 19.97
C THR A 253 -29.06 4.30 21.46
N ALA A 254 -28.15 4.86 22.25
CA ALA A 254 -28.32 5.06 23.69
C ALA A 254 -29.12 6.33 24.03
N GLU A 255 -29.38 7.20 23.05
CA GLU A 255 -30.38 8.28 23.17
C GLU A 255 -31.77 7.80 22.69
N PRO A 256 -32.60 7.29 23.62
CA PRO A 256 -34.03 7.52 23.52
C PRO A 256 -34.62 8.00 24.85
N ASN A 257 -35.28 9.16 24.79
CA ASN A 257 -36.14 9.79 25.82
C ASN A 257 -35.44 10.50 26.98
N GLY A 258 -35.10 11.78 26.75
CA GLY A 258 -34.99 12.82 27.78
C GLY A 258 -35.76 14.04 27.35
#